data_AF-A0A2D4N4P5-F1
#
_entry.id   AF-A0A2D4N4P5-F1
#
_cell.length_a   1.000
_cell.length_b   1.000
_cell.length_c   1.000
_cell.angle_alpha   90.00
_cell.angle_beta   90.00
_cell.angle_gamma   90.00
#
_symmetry.space_group_name_H-M   'P 1'
#
loop_
_entity.id
_entity.type
_entity.pdbx_description
1 polymer ?
#
loop_
_entity_poly.entity_id
_entity_poly.type
_entity_poly.pdbx_seq_one_letter_code
_entity_poly.pdbx_strand_id
1 'polypeptide(L)'
;PSSLSPKLSRFTVSPTDDPGGLVAALSQALGEQGVVKKERHLYVVGQTRVHVDQVEGLGGFVELEVVLEEQQSPQEGEAVAWQLMSKLGIEEKDLVGGAYLDLLLAGGEPHL
;
A
#
# COMPACT_ATOMS: atom_id res chain seq x y z
N PRO A 1 2.82 3.66 -14.97
CA PRO A 1 1.40 4.01 -15.22
C PRO A 1 0.55 3.69 -13.97
N SER A 2 -0.12 4.70 -13.42
CA SER A 2 -1.06 4.59 -12.29
C SER A 2 -2.42 4.13 -12.81
N SER A 3 -2.70 2.83 -12.74
CA SER A 3 -4.07 2.32 -12.96
C SER A 3 -4.82 2.34 -11.63
N LEU A 4 -6.07 2.79 -11.65
CA LEU A 4 -6.99 2.77 -10.50
C LEU A 4 -7.65 1.40 -10.35
N SER A 5 -6.84 0.33 -10.42
CA SER A 5 -7.31 -1.05 -10.36
C SER A 5 -6.41 -1.86 -9.42
N PRO A 6 -6.92 -2.93 -8.80
CA PRO A 6 -6.08 -3.86 -8.04
C PRO A 6 -4.87 -4.30 -8.88
N LYS A 7 -3.69 -4.26 -8.27
CA LYS A 7 -2.42 -4.51 -8.95
C LYS A 7 -1.68 -5.65 -8.27
N LEU A 8 -1.15 -6.57 -9.09
CA LEU A 8 -0.28 -7.62 -8.61
C LEU A 8 0.98 -7.02 -7.96
N SER A 9 1.19 -7.35 -6.69
CA SER A 9 2.38 -7.01 -5.93
C SER A 9 3.25 -8.24 -5.71
N ARG A 10 4.57 -8.07 -5.79
CA ARG A 10 5.55 -9.11 -5.49
C ARG A 10 6.65 -8.53 -4.62
N PHE A 11 6.84 -9.11 -3.45
CA PHE A 11 7.84 -8.66 -2.49
C PHE A 11 8.58 -9.83 -1.86
N THR A 12 9.71 -9.55 -1.21
CA THR A 12 10.49 -10.50 -0.42
C THR A 12 10.86 -9.82 0.89
N VAL A 13 10.72 -10.55 1.99
CA VAL A 13 11.08 -10.06 3.32
C VAL A 13 12.39 -10.73 3.72
N SER A 14 13.39 -9.94 4.09
CA SER A 14 14.66 -10.41 4.64
C SER A 14 14.88 -9.75 6.01
N PRO A 15 15.07 -10.52 7.09
CA PRO A 15 15.31 -9.96 8.42
C PRO A 15 16.69 -9.29 8.50
N THR A 16 16.81 -8.27 9.36
CA THR A 16 18.08 -7.61 9.69
C THR A 16 18.18 -7.36 11.19
N ASP A 17 19.36 -7.58 11.75
CA ASP A 17 19.67 -7.28 13.16
C ASP A 17 20.32 -5.89 13.33
N ASP A 18 20.68 -5.22 12.22
CA ASP A 18 21.20 -3.86 12.19
C ASP A 18 20.39 -2.97 11.22
N PRO A 19 19.21 -2.49 11.65
CA PRO A 19 18.40 -1.60 10.82
C PRO A 19 19.12 -0.29 10.48
N GLY A 20 19.90 0.26 11.41
CA GLY A 20 20.58 1.54 11.24
C GLY A 20 21.69 1.46 10.20
N GLY A 21 22.55 0.43 10.28
CA GLY A 21 23.59 0.16 9.30
C GLY A 21 23.02 -0.19 7.93
N LEU A 22 21.92 -0.95 7.87
CA LEU A 22 21.26 -1.27 6.60
C LEU A 22 20.72 0.00 5.91
N VAL A 23 20.05 0.89 6.65
CA VAL A 23 19.62 2.19 6.14
C VAL A 23 20.83 2.96 5.63
N ALA A 24 21.88 3.14 6.46
CA ALA A 24 23.05 3.91 6.06
C ALA A 24 23.76 3.37 4.80
N ALA A 25 23.86 2.05 4.65
CA ALA A 25 24.47 1.42 3.47
C ALA A 25 23.62 1.62 2.21
N LEU A 26 22.30 1.38 2.30
CA LEU A 26 21.39 1.56 1.17
C LEU A 26 21.26 3.02 0.76
N SER A 27 21.20 3.95 1.70
CA SER A 27 21.14 5.39 1.44
C SER A 27 22.40 5.88 0.72
N GLN A 28 23.58 5.37 1.08
CA GLN A 28 24.82 5.70 0.36
C GLN A 28 24.85 5.12 -1.05
N ALA A 29 24.29 3.92 -1.26
CA ALA A 29 24.30 3.25 -2.55
C ALA A 29 23.24 3.76 -3.53
N LEU A 30 22.05 4.10 -3.04
CA LEU A 30 20.85 4.39 -3.86
C LEU A 30 20.31 5.82 -3.68
N GLY A 31 20.70 6.52 -2.61
CA GLY A 31 20.10 7.78 -2.20
C GLY A 31 18.78 7.59 -1.44
N GLU A 32 18.31 8.67 -0.84
CA GLU A 32 17.00 8.75 -0.17
C GLU A 32 16.10 9.75 -0.89
N GLN A 33 14.85 9.38 -1.15
CA GLN A 33 13.87 10.27 -1.78
C GLN A 33 13.00 11.00 -0.75
N GLY A 34 12.86 10.47 0.46
CA GLY A 34 12.07 11.06 1.53
C GLY A 34 11.63 10.02 2.56
N VAL A 35 10.90 10.49 3.57
CA VAL A 35 10.41 9.66 4.68
C VAL A 35 8.89 9.82 4.80
N VAL A 36 8.17 8.70 4.80
CA VAL A 36 6.73 8.65 5.08
C VAL A 36 6.53 8.17 6.51
N LYS A 37 5.88 8.99 7.34
CA LYS A 37 5.48 8.62 8.70
C LYS A 37 3.99 8.31 8.74
N LYS A 38 3.62 7.19 9.36
CA LYS A 38 2.23 6.75 9.45
C LYS A 38 1.95 5.87 10.66
N GLU A 39 0.71 5.91 11.13
CA GLU A 39 0.13 4.91 12.04
C GLU A 39 -0.71 3.94 11.21
N ARG A 40 -0.58 2.63 11.44
CA ARG A 40 -1.30 1.59 10.68
C ARG A 40 -2.05 0.68 11.64
N HIS A 41 -3.36 0.53 11.43
CA HIS A 41 -4.15 -0.56 12.00
C HIS A 41 -4.32 -1.65 10.95
N LEU A 42 -3.78 -2.83 11.21
CA LEU A 42 -3.89 -3.99 10.32
C LEU A 42 -5.02 -4.90 10.78
N TYR A 43 -5.96 -5.17 9.89
CA TYR A 43 -7.00 -6.18 10.04
C TYR A 43 -6.82 -7.29 9.00
N VAL A 44 -7.31 -8.49 9.30
CA VAL A 44 -7.32 -9.62 8.37
C VAL A 44 -8.76 -10.07 8.18
N VAL A 45 -9.24 -10.01 6.93
CA VAL A 45 -10.60 -10.42 6.55
C VAL A 45 -10.47 -11.52 5.48
N GLY A 46 -10.60 -12.77 5.90
CA GLY A 46 -10.30 -13.93 5.05
C GLY A 46 -8.83 -13.88 4.59
N GLN A 47 -8.60 -13.93 3.29
CA GLN A 47 -7.26 -13.83 2.67
C GLN A 47 -6.80 -12.39 2.40
N THR A 48 -7.58 -11.38 2.81
CA THR A 48 -7.27 -9.97 2.54
C THR A 48 -6.73 -9.29 3.80
N ARG A 49 -5.59 -8.62 3.65
CA ARG A 49 -5.04 -7.73 4.67
C ARG A 49 -5.58 -6.33 4.40
N VAL A 50 -6.20 -5.75 5.42
CA VAL A 50 -6.80 -4.41 5.37
C VAL A 50 -5.94 -3.50 6.23
N HIS A 51 -5.24 -2.57 5.60
CA HIS A 51 -4.47 -1.54 6.29
C HIS A 51 -5.32 -0.28 6.38
N VAL A 52 -5.56 0.21 7.59
CA VAL A 52 -6.12 1.53 7.83
C VAL A 52 -4.98 2.42 8.31
N ASP A 53 -4.58 3.35 7.46
CA ASP A 53 -3.38 4.17 7.63
C ASP A 53 -3.75 5.62 7.91
N GLN A 54 -3.19 6.21 8.97
CA GLN A 54 -3.14 7.64 9.17
C GLN A 54 -1.74 8.13 8.80
N VAL A 55 -1.62 8.86 7.68
CA VAL A 55 -0.35 9.31 7.12
C VAL A 55 -0.13 10.78 7.44
N GLU A 56 1.03 11.11 8.02
CA GLU A 56 1.41 12.48 8.35
C GLU A 56 1.48 13.32 7.06
N GLY A 57 0.69 14.39 7.00
CA GLY A 57 0.62 15.30 5.84
C GLY A 57 -0.32 14.87 4.70
N LEU A 58 -0.94 13.68 4.77
CA LEU A 58 -1.90 13.23 3.73
C LEU A 58 -3.28 12.83 4.26
N GLY A 59 -3.42 12.50 5.55
CA GLY A 59 -4.71 12.09 6.11
C GLY A 59 -4.89 10.58 6.19
N GLY A 60 -6.15 10.13 6.15
CA GLY A 60 -6.54 8.73 6.33
C GLY A 60 -6.66 7.97 5.01
N PHE A 61 -6.17 6.73 4.98
CA PHE A 61 -6.21 5.85 3.81
C PHE A 61 -6.61 4.43 4.21
N VAL A 62 -7.16 3.69 3.26
CA VAL A 62 -7.36 2.25 3.36
C VAL A 62 -6.66 1.55 2.19
N GLU A 63 -5.90 0.51 2.48
CA GLU A 63 -5.24 -0.35 1.48
C GLU A 63 -5.70 -1.79 1.67
N LEU A 64 -6.09 -2.44 0.56
CA LEU A 64 -6.53 -3.82 0.53
C LEU A 64 -5.50 -4.67 -0.22
N GLU A 65 -4.84 -5.58 0.50
CA GLU A 65 -3.88 -6.52 -0.07
C GLU A 65 -4.47 -7.93 -0.02
N VAL A 66 -4.90 -8.43 -1.18
CA VAL A 66 -5.36 -9.82 -1.33
C VAL A 66 -4.15 -10.71 -1.50
N VAL A 67 -3.91 -11.60 -0.54
CA VAL A 67 -2.84 -12.59 -0.65
C VAL A 67 -3.33 -13.73 -1.53
N LEU A 68 -2.75 -13.87 -2.72
CA LEU A 68 -3.10 -14.96 -3.64
C LEU A 68 -2.62 -16.31 -3.08
N GLU A 69 -3.50 -17.30 -3.14
CA GLU A 69 -3.12 -18.70 -2.94
C GLU A 69 -2.33 -19.23 -4.15
N GLU A 70 -1.56 -20.31 -3.99
CA GLU A 70 -0.66 -20.82 -5.04
C GLU A 70 -1.37 -21.12 -6.37
N GLN A 71 -2.65 -21.52 -6.33
CA GLN A 71 -3.44 -21.87 -7.50
C GLN A 71 -4.38 -20.74 -7.94
N GLN A 72 -4.44 -19.62 -7.20
CA GLN A 72 -5.30 -18.50 -7.55
C GLN A 72 -4.64 -17.61 -8.62
N SER A 73 -5.44 -17.24 -9.61
CA SER A 73 -5.10 -16.24 -10.60
C SER A 73 -5.20 -14.81 -10.03
N PRO A 74 -4.47 -13.84 -10.61
CA PRO A 74 -4.64 -12.43 -10.27
C PRO A 74 -6.08 -11.92 -10.42
N GLN A 75 -6.83 -12.43 -11.40
CA GLN A 75 -8.23 -12.04 -11.64
C GLN A 75 -9.17 -12.49 -10.52
N GLU A 76 -8.92 -13.68 -9.94
CA GLU A 76 -9.67 -14.14 -8.76
C GLU A 76 -9.37 -13.25 -7.55
N GLY A 77 -8.11 -12.88 -7.34
CA GLY A 77 -7.75 -11.94 -6.28
C GLY A 77 -8.35 -10.54 -6.47
N GLU A 78 -8.37 -10.05 -7.71
CA GLU A 78 -9.02 -8.78 -8.06
C GLU A 78 -10.53 -8.83 -7.74
N ALA A 79 -11.22 -9.93 -8.07
CA ALA A 79 -12.62 -10.10 -7.71
C ALA A 79 -12.86 -10.06 -6.18
N VAL A 80 -11.96 -10.66 -5.39
CA VAL A 80 -12.01 -10.59 -3.92
C VAL A 80 -11.83 -9.14 -3.43
N ALA A 81 -10.90 -8.39 -4.01
CA ALA A 81 -10.67 -6.98 -3.67
C ALA A 81 -11.94 -6.15 -3.94
N TRP A 82 -12.52 -6.26 -5.13
CA TRP A 82 -13.74 -5.54 -5.51
C TRP A 82 -14.93 -5.86 -4.60
N GLN A 83 -15.10 -7.14 -4.24
CA GLN A 83 -16.16 -7.54 -3.30
C GLN A 83 -15.97 -6.92 -1.91
N LEU A 84 -14.73 -6.84 -1.40
CA LEU A 84 -14.47 -6.24 -0.11
C LEU A 84 -14.62 -4.72 -0.14
N MET A 85 -14.17 -4.06 -1.20
CA MET A 85 -14.40 -2.62 -1.41
C MET A 85 -15.88 -2.27 -1.35
N SER A 86 -16.71 -3.01 -2.09
CA SER A 86 -18.17 -2.81 -2.09
C SER A 86 -18.79 -2.95 -0.69
N LYS A 87 -18.33 -3.91 0.12
CA LYS A 87 -18.79 -4.09 1.51
C LYS A 87 -18.37 -2.96 2.44
N LEU A 88 -17.22 -2.33 2.17
CA LEU A 88 -16.69 -1.20 2.92
C LEU A 88 -17.23 0.15 2.42
N GLY A 89 -18.03 0.16 1.34
CA GLY A 89 -18.54 1.38 0.73
C GLY A 89 -17.47 2.20 0.00
N ILE A 90 -16.40 1.56 -0.46
CA ILE A 90 -15.32 2.20 -1.24
C ILE A 90 -15.70 2.10 -2.72
N GLU A 91 -15.84 3.24 -3.37
CA GLU A 91 -16.18 3.37 -4.80
C GLU A 91 -14.92 3.61 -5.65
N GLU A 92 -15.02 3.42 -6.97
CA GLU A 92 -13.89 3.65 -7.90
C GLU A 92 -13.33 5.08 -7.82
N LYS A 93 -14.18 6.07 -7.52
CA LYS A 93 -13.78 7.46 -7.36
C LYS A 93 -12.90 7.70 -6.13
N ASP A 94 -12.99 6.82 -5.12
CA ASP A 94 -12.21 6.91 -3.89
C ASP A 94 -10.80 6.29 -4.07
N LEU A 95 -10.56 5.64 -5.22
CA LEU A 95 -9.27 5.01 -5.50
C LEU A 95 -8.20 6.06 -5.73
N VAL A 96 -7.11 5.93 -4.98
CA VAL A 96 -5.93 6.76 -5.12
C VAL A 96 -4.81 5.93 -5.74
N GLY A 97 -4.25 6.44 -6.84
CA GLY A 97 -3.09 5.84 -7.49
C GLY A 97 -1.77 6.39 -6.95
N GLY A 98 -0.73 5.56 -6.91
CA GLY A 98 0.63 5.97 -6.50
C GLY A 98 0.96 5.62 -5.05
N ALA A 99 2.22 5.79 -4.67
CA ALA A 99 2.65 5.59 -3.28
C ALA A 99 2.44 6.87 -2.45
N TYR A 100 2.36 6.74 -1.13
CA TYR A 100 2.27 7.92 -0.24
C TYR A 100 3.41 8.93 -0.45
N LEU A 101 4.61 8.45 -0.78
CA LEU A 101 5.73 9.35 -1.07
C LEU A 101 5.47 10.19 -2.33
N ASP A 102 4.89 9.60 -3.38
CA ASP A 102 4.55 10.32 -4.60
C ASP A 102 3.52 11.42 -4.32
N LEU A 103 2.51 11.11 -3.50
CA LEU A 103 1.48 12.07 -3.08
C LEU A 103 2.04 13.21 -2.23
N LEU A 104 2.97 12.91 -1.32
CA LEU A 104 3.67 13.91 -0.51
C LEU A 104 4.52 14.83 -1.39
N LEU A 105 5.27 14.26 -2.34
CA LEU A 105 6.10 15.04 -3.28
C LEU A 105 5.25 15.88 -4.24
N ALA A 106 4.02 15.45 -4.53
CA ALA A 106 3.06 16.19 -5.35
C ALA A 106 2.34 17.34 -4.60
N GLY A 107 2.63 17.56 -3.32
CA GLY A 107 2.08 18.70 -2.55
C GLY A 107 0.81 18.39 -1.75
N GLY A 108 0.45 17.12 -1.57
CA GLY A 108 -0.50 16.70 -0.53
C GLY A 108 -1.98 16.94 -0.79
N GLU A 109 -2.48 16.69 -2.00
CA GLU A 109 -3.93 16.64 -2.27
C GLU A 109 -4.29 15.34 -3.03
N PRO A 110 -4.68 14.26 -2.34
CA PRO A 110 -5.54 13.25 -2.96
C PRO A 110 -6.89 13.93 -3.16
N HIS A 111 -7.34 14.09 -4.41
CA HIS A 111 -8.63 14.75 -4.71
C HIS A 111 -9.75 14.22 -3.81
N LEU A 112 -10.37 15.15 -3.06
CA LEU A 112 -11.67 14.99 -2.41
C LEU A 112 -12.77 14.74 -3.45
#